data_AF-A0A1F3VDM0-F1
#
_entry.id   AF-A0A1F3VDM0-F1
#
_cell.length_a   1.000
_cell.length_b   1.000
_cell.length_c   1.000
_cell.angle_alpha   90.00
_cell.angle_beta   90.00
_cell.angle_gamma   90.00
#
_symmetry.space_group_name_H-M   'P 1'
#
loop_
_entity.id
_entity.type
_entity.pdbx_description
1 polymer ?
#
loop_
_entity_poly.entity_id
_entity_poly.type
_entity_poly.pdbx_seq_one_letter_code
_entity_poly.pdbx_strand_id
1 'polypeptide(L)'
;MNDEEIGNKILLLIGKEERINSFTSNWIQAKSGLATEQINRGIKHLANNGAIQKIITPDSGPFEFSSVILLPRGKYLYSYVVEANNVLRVSSNQSEVLNFLTMAQTKNLKITLWQKIQDEVVINYGEIQNINRQNKSIQISLENSHIKFNMNQLTHIFIRDIDNSVLFKESITFDEGHQLTFAIPKNLRIIEKRSTSRYIFSSHDLKEVKISKISDSSYHRVIDFQLSDLSNLGMSLMVLPDEIDKFATGDTFLIHKMACETFTPPLQASVIYIAKSEYKKKKRYFRAFKVGLKFTDVLDNRIVNRVNLDDTTQKDDDDDDDEKISA
;
A
#
# COMPACT_ATOMS: atom_id res chain seq x y z
N MET A 1 -3.25 24.16 -9.60
CA MET A 1 -4.10 22.96 -9.64
C MET A 1 -3.64 22.16 -8.44
N ASN A 2 -4.36 22.28 -7.33
CA ASN A 2 -3.88 21.83 -6.03
C ASN A 2 -4.19 20.34 -5.88
N ASP A 3 -3.13 19.53 -5.71
CA ASP A 3 -3.27 18.16 -5.24
C ASP A 3 -3.74 18.24 -3.78
N GLU A 4 -5.01 17.91 -3.52
CA GLU A 4 -5.48 17.67 -2.17
C GLU A 4 -4.80 16.39 -1.65
N GLU A 5 -3.87 16.57 -0.70
CA GLU A 5 -3.42 15.51 0.19
C GLU A 5 -4.65 14.89 0.87
N ILE A 6 -4.92 13.62 0.56
CA ILE A 6 -5.79 12.80 1.39
C ILE A 6 -4.99 12.50 2.66
N GLY A 7 -4.98 13.45 3.60
CA GLY A 7 -4.34 13.30 4.89
C GLY A 7 -5.01 12.20 5.70
N ASN A 8 -4.21 11.29 6.25
CA ASN A 8 -4.66 10.33 7.26
C ASN A 8 -5.19 11.12 8.47
N LYS A 9 -6.52 11.20 8.62
CA LYS A 9 -7.13 11.84 9.79
C LYS A 9 -7.06 10.88 10.98
N ILE A 10 -6.07 11.08 11.84
CA ILE A 10 -6.03 10.47 13.17
C ILE A 10 -6.87 11.35 14.10
N LEU A 11 -7.87 10.76 14.76
CA LEU A 11 -8.70 11.42 15.77
C LEU A 11 -8.33 10.86 17.15
N LEU A 12 -8.16 11.75 18.13
CA LEU A 12 -7.47 11.46 19.39
C LEU A 12 -8.33 11.83 20.63
N LEU A 13 -8.15 11.09 21.74
CA LEU A 13 -8.34 11.45 23.18
C LEU A 13 -9.76 11.33 23.82
N ILE A 14 -10.03 11.17 25.14
CA ILE A 14 -9.37 10.76 26.43
C ILE A 14 -10.52 10.39 27.44
N GLY A 15 -10.33 9.45 28.39
CA GLY A 15 -11.06 9.40 29.70
C GLY A 15 -11.29 8.00 30.34
N LYS A 16 -12.01 7.88 31.48
CA LYS A 16 -11.46 7.46 32.80
C LYS A 16 -11.33 5.92 32.93
N GLU A 17 -10.31 5.53 33.68
CA GLU A 17 -9.50 4.30 33.62
C GLU A 17 -10.18 2.99 34.11
N GLU A 18 -11.04 3.03 35.12
CA GLU A 18 -11.31 1.84 35.96
C GLU A 18 -12.26 0.78 35.37
N ARG A 19 -13.28 1.15 34.58
CA ARG A 19 -14.19 0.17 33.92
C ARG A 19 -13.75 -0.25 32.53
N ILE A 20 -12.91 0.59 31.91
CA ILE A 20 -12.27 0.30 30.63
C ILE A 20 -11.23 -0.79 30.86
N ASN A 21 -10.45 -0.68 31.94
CA ASN A 21 -9.40 -1.64 32.26
C ASN A 21 -9.88 -3.08 32.48
N SER A 22 -11.08 -3.36 33.04
CA SER A 22 -11.51 -4.77 33.22
C SER A 22 -11.98 -5.45 31.92
N PHE A 23 -12.48 -4.67 30.96
CA PHE A 23 -12.83 -5.19 29.63
C PHE A 23 -11.59 -5.24 28.74
N THR A 24 -10.78 -4.17 28.69
CA THR A 24 -9.55 -4.13 27.86
C THR A 24 -8.46 -5.05 28.35
N SER A 25 -8.28 -5.29 29.66
CA SER A 25 -7.27 -6.26 30.14
C SER A 25 -7.61 -7.71 29.76
N ASN A 26 -8.89 -8.08 29.77
CA ASN A 26 -9.34 -9.39 29.31
C ASN A 26 -9.36 -9.51 27.77
N TRP A 27 -9.52 -8.40 27.05
CA TRP A 27 -9.61 -8.38 25.58
C TRP A 27 -8.24 -8.20 24.90
N ILE A 28 -7.33 -7.41 25.46
CA ILE A 28 -5.94 -7.21 24.97
C ILE A 28 -5.09 -8.47 25.21
N GLN A 29 -5.43 -9.28 26.22
CA GLN A 29 -4.81 -10.60 26.39
C GLN A 29 -5.26 -11.62 25.32
N ALA A 30 -6.37 -11.37 24.61
CA ALA A 30 -6.80 -12.18 23.47
C ALA A 30 -6.23 -11.60 22.17
N LYS A 31 -5.03 -12.07 21.78
CA LYS A 31 -4.30 -11.65 20.57
C LYS A 31 -5.08 -11.82 19.26
N SER A 32 -4.61 -11.06 18.26
CA SER A 32 -4.76 -11.21 16.80
C SER A 32 -5.19 -12.61 16.35
N GLY A 33 -6.40 -12.73 15.81
CA GLY A 33 -6.93 -13.98 15.27
C GLY A 33 -8.43 -14.22 15.47
N LEU A 34 -9.16 -13.29 16.09
CA LEU A 34 -10.62 -13.41 16.21
C LEU A 34 -11.26 -13.28 14.82
N ALA A 35 -12.03 -14.30 14.43
CA ALA A 35 -12.81 -14.26 13.20
C ALA A 35 -13.89 -13.16 13.30
N THR A 36 -14.19 -12.50 12.18
CA THR A 36 -15.22 -11.44 12.05
C THR A 36 -16.54 -11.80 12.75
N GLU A 37 -16.87 -13.08 12.79
CA GLU A 37 -18.06 -13.61 13.46
C GLU A 37 -18.09 -13.40 14.98
N GLN A 38 -16.94 -13.49 15.65
CA GLN A 38 -16.82 -13.27 17.10
C GLN A 38 -16.95 -11.78 17.45
N ILE A 39 -16.40 -10.92 16.59
CA ILE A 39 -16.59 -9.46 16.68
C ILE A 39 -18.08 -9.12 16.55
N ASN A 40 -18.76 -9.70 15.56
CA ASN A 40 -20.19 -9.48 15.33
C ASN A 40 -21.07 -9.99 16.49
N ARG A 41 -20.72 -11.12 17.14
CA ARG A 41 -21.43 -11.59 18.34
C ARG A 41 -21.26 -10.64 19.53
N GLY A 42 -20.05 -10.11 19.74
CA GLY A 42 -19.78 -9.11 20.77
C GLY A 42 -20.60 -7.83 20.58
N ILE A 43 -20.65 -7.31 19.36
CA ILE A 43 -21.47 -6.14 19.01
C ILE A 43 -22.96 -6.42 19.25
N LYS A 44 -23.48 -7.59 18.83
CA LYS A 44 -24.88 -7.99 19.08
C LYS A 44 -25.19 -8.09 20.57
N HIS A 45 -24.30 -8.67 21.37
CA HIS A 45 -24.50 -8.77 22.82
C HIS A 45 -24.57 -7.39 23.49
N LEU A 46 -23.68 -6.48 23.12
CA LEU A 46 -23.67 -5.10 23.61
C LEU A 46 -24.92 -4.31 23.16
N ALA A 47 -25.40 -4.53 21.94
CA ALA A 47 -26.66 -3.95 21.47
C ALA A 47 -27.88 -4.47 22.25
N ASN A 48 -27.96 -5.78 22.48
CA ASN A 48 -29.07 -6.40 23.20
C ASN A 48 -29.15 -5.98 24.68
N ASN A 49 -28.00 -5.65 25.29
CA ASN A 49 -27.95 -5.16 26.66
C ASN A 49 -28.17 -3.63 26.77
N GLY A 50 -28.56 -2.97 25.68
CA GLY A 50 -28.81 -1.54 25.64
C GLY A 50 -27.54 -0.70 25.80
N ALA A 51 -26.35 -1.30 25.68
CA ALA A 51 -25.11 -0.54 25.73
C ALA A 51 -24.92 0.28 24.44
N ILE A 52 -25.45 -0.16 23.30
CA ILE A 52 -25.33 0.50 21.99
C ILE A 52 -26.67 1.08 21.55
N GLN A 53 -26.71 2.37 21.23
CA GLN A 53 -27.87 3.12 20.75
C GLN A 53 -27.98 3.21 19.22
N LYS A 54 -26.86 3.38 18.49
CA LYS A 54 -26.90 3.56 17.03
C LYS A 54 -25.56 3.26 16.37
N ILE A 55 -25.62 2.77 15.13
CA ILE A 55 -24.45 2.54 14.29
C ILE A 55 -24.39 3.59 13.18
N ILE A 56 -23.22 4.21 12.96
CA ILE A 56 -22.98 5.16 11.87
C ILE A 56 -21.89 4.58 10.96
N THR A 57 -22.09 4.68 9.65
CA THR A 57 -21.10 4.34 8.62
C THR A 57 -20.74 5.63 7.86
N PRO A 58 -19.46 5.92 7.59
CA PRO A 58 -19.06 7.14 6.87
C PRO A 58 -19.53 7.12 5.40
N ASP A 59 -19.76 8.31 4.83
CA ASP A 59 -20.27 8.55 3.46
C ASP A 59 -19.31 8.12 2.33
N SER A 60 -18.13 7.61 2.67
CA SER A 60 -17.10 7.26 1.71
C SER A 60 -17.28 5.84 1.16
N GLY A 61 -18.35 5.57 0.41
CA GLY A 61 -18.47 4.37 -0.45
C GLY A 61 -18.32 2.97 0.22
N PRO A 62 -18.32 1.89 -0.57
CA PRO A 62 -18.38 0.52 -0.06
C PRO A 62 -16.99 0.01 0.36
N PHE A 63 -16.40 0.60 1.38
CA PHE A 63 -15.36 -0.11 2.14
C PHE A 63 -16.06 -0.94 3.22
N GLU A 64 -15.52 -2.10 3.52
CA GLU A 64 -15.91 -2.88 4.71
C GLU A 64 -15.47 -2.10 5.96
N PHE A 65 -16.23 -1.08 6.33
CA PHE A 65 -16.08 -0.42 7.61
C PHE A 65 -16.80 -1.24 8.66
N SER A 66 -16.11 -1.57 9.75
CA SER A 66 -16.78 -2.05 10.96
C SER A 66 -17.36 -0.82 11.70
N SER A 67 -18.67 -0.62 11.50
CA SER A 67 -19.63 0.08 12.36
C SER A 67 -19.13 0.98 13.51
N VAL A 68 -19.56 2.25 13.52
CA VAL A 68 -19.48 3.15 14.71
C VAL A 68 -20.50 2.70 15.77
N ILE A 69 -20.22 2.83 17.06
CA ILE A 69 -21.15 2.47 18.15
C ILE A 69 -21.45 3.72 19.01
N LEU A 70 -22.70 4.20 19.00
CA LEU A 70 -23.22 5.24 19.90
C LEU A 70 -23.68 4.62 21.21
N LEU A 71 -23.40 5.21 22.37
CA LEU A 71 -23.90 4.71 23.67
C LEU A 71 -24.95 5.67 24.29
N PRO A 72 -25.86 5.17 25.16
CA PRO A 72 -27.07 5.87 25.61
C PRO A 72 -26.96 7.20 26.36
N ARG A 73 -25.75 7.68 26.67
CA ARG A 73 -25.57 8.86 27.53
C ARG A 73 -24.65 9.90 26.91
N GLY A 74 -24.72 10.05 25.59
CA GLY A 74 -23.96 11.09 24.87
C GLY A 74 -22.45 10.86 24.85
N LYS A 75 -22.01 9.59 24.90
CA LYS A 75 -20.59 9.19 24.75
C LYS A 75 -20.47 8.06 23.73
N TYR A 76 -19.39 8.10 22.95
CA TYR A 76 -19.13 7.24 21.80
C TYR A 76 -18.11 6.14 22.16
N LEU A 77 -18.24 4.96 21.55
CA LEU A 77 -17.30 3.85 21.66
C LEU A 77 -16.67 3.62 20.27
N TYR A 78 -15.35 3.51 20.19
CA TYR A 78 -14.64 3.26 18.93
C TYR A 78 -14.08 1.84 18.93
N SER A 79 -14.43 1.07 17.90
CA SER A 79 -13.61 -0.07 17.46
C SER A 79 -12.42 0.49 16.67
N TYR A 80 -11.22 -0.03 16.93
CA TYR A 80 -10.13 0.15 15.99
C TYR A 80 -10.39 -0.80 14.82
N VAL A 81 -10.70 -0.26 13.66
CA VAL A 81 -10.30 -0.94 12.44
C VAL A 81 -8.79 -0.85 12.45
N VAL A 82 -8.11 -1.97 12.71
CA VAL A 82 -6.78 -2.13 12.16
C VAL A 82 -7.06 -2.12 10.66
N GLU A 83 -7.00 -0.94 10.05
CA GLU A 83 -6.77 -0.87 8.62
C GLU A 83 -5.52 -1.74 8.47
N ALA A 84 -5.68 -2.91 7.88
CA ALA A 84 -4.57 -3.47 7.15
C ALA A 84 -4.18 -2.29 6.27
N ASN A 85 -3.07 -1.62 6.61
CA ASN A 85 -2.49 -0.53 5.85
C ASN A 85 -2.13 -1.15 4.51
N ASN A 86 -3.15 -1.35 3.69
CA ASN A 86 -3.09 -1.95 2.39
C ASN A 86 -2.50 -0.83 1.57
N VAL A 87 -1.16 -0.79 1.57
CA VAL A 87 -0.40 0.20 0.83
C VAL A 87 -0.83 0.04 -0.61
N LEU A 88 -1.61 1.00 -1.10
CA LEU A 88 -2.02 1.03 -2.49
C LEU A 88 -0.79 1.48 -3.29
N ARG A 89 -0.22 0.57 -4.08
CA ARG A 89 0.77 0.99 -5.07
C ARG A 89 0.05 1.50 -6.31
N VAL A 90 0.59 2.57 -6.90
CA VAL A 90 0.11 3.05 -8.20
C VAL A 90 0.97 2.41 -9.29
N SER A 91 0.34 1.79 -10.27
CA SER A 91 1.01 1.33 -11.48
C SER A 91 0.53 2.10 -12.70
N SER A 92 1.48 2.72 -13.40
CA SER A 92 1.30 3.35 -14.72
C SER A 92 1.81 2.46 -15.86
N ASN A 93 2.30 1.25 -15.54
CA ASN A 93 2.85 0.32 -16.52
C ASN A 93 1.71 -0.26 -17.39
N GLN A 94 1.66 0.14 -18.65
CA GLN A 94 0.59 -0.25 -19.57
C GLN A 94 0.47 -1.76 -19.77
N SER A 95 1.58 -2.50 -19.73
CA SER A 95 1.53 -3.97 -19.79
C SER A 95 0.84 -4.56 -18.57
N GLU A 96 1.09 -4.03 -17.38
CA GLU A 96 0.43 -4.46 -16.15
C GLU A 96 -1.06 -4.11 -16.15
N VAL A 97 -1.42 -2.91 -16.62
CA VAL A 97 -2.82 -2.51 -16.79
C VAL A 97 -3.56 -3.48 -17.71
N LEU A 98 -3.01 -3.71 -18.90
CA LEU A 98 -3.62 -4.60 -19.89
C LEU A 98 -3.70 -6.04 -19.40
N ASN A 99 -2.69 -6.51 -18.66
CA ASN A 99 -2.69 -7.85 -18.08
C ASN A 99 -3.82 -8.00 -17.05
N PHE A 100 -4.00 -7.02 -16.16
CA PHE A 100 -5.11 -7.03 -15.21
C PHE A 100 -6.46 -7.05 -15.93
N LEU A 101 -6.69 -6.12 -16.87
CA LEU A 101 -7.96 -6.03 -17.59
C LEU A 101 -8.25 -7.33 -18.36
N THR A 102 -7.26 -7.87 -19.07
CA THR A 102 -7.39 -9.14 -19.82
C THR A 102 -7.71 -10.31 -18.90
N MET A 103 -7.04 -10.38 -17.74
CA MET A 103 -7.30 -11.39 -16.72
C MET A 103 -8.71 -11.26 -16.14
N ALA A 104 -9.14 -10.02 -15.84
CA ALA A 104 -10.46 -9.74 -15.32
C ALA A 104 -11.56 -10.11 -16.33
N GLN A 105 -11.38 -9.79 -17.61
CA GLN A 105 -12.27 -10.23 -18.69
C GLN A 105 -12.30 -11.76 -18.81
N THR A 106 -11.13 -12.40 -18.92
CA THR A 106 -11.04 -13.86 -19.17
C THR A 106 -11.64 -14.68 -18.03
N LYS A 107 -11.53 -14.18 -16.80
CA LYS A 107 -12.07 -14.85 -15.60
C LYS A 107 -13.49 -14.39 -15.25
N ASN A 108 -14.11 -13.53 -16.06
CA ASN A 108 -15.41 -12.89 -15.75
C ASN A 108 -15.42 -12.33 -14.32
N LEU A 109 -14.37 -11.59 -13.96
CA LEU A 109 -14.29 -11.00 -12.62
C LEU A 109 -15.37 -9.95 -12.47
N LYS A 110 -16.18 -10.13 -11.43
CA LYS A 110 -17.13 -9.10 -11.00
C LYS A 110 -16.38 -7.86 -10.55
N ILE A 111 -16.89 -6.71 -10.99
CA ILE A 111 -16.40 -5.39 -10.62
C ILE A 111 -17.54 -4.57 -10.01
N THR A 112 -17.19 -3.74 -9.04
CA THR A 112 -18.07 -2.72 -8.47
C THR A 112 -17.75 -1.39 -9.13
N LEU A 113 -18.79 -0.71 -9.60
CA LEU A 113 -18.72 0.64 -10.15
C LEU A 113 -19.46 1.57 -9.22
N TRP A 114 -18.88 2.72 -8.90
CA TRP A 114 -19.61 3.75 -8.16
C TRP A 114 -19.24 5.16 -8.57
N GLN A 115 -20.19 6.07 -8.36
CA GLN A 115 -20.04 7.49 -8.63
C GLN A 115 -20.80 8.27 -7.57
N LYS A 116 -20.22 9.38 -7.12
CA LYS A 116 -20.95 10.37 -6.31
C LYS A 116 -21.66 11.35 -7.26
N ILE A 117 -22.98 11.38 -7.22
CA ILE A 117 -23.83 12.27 -8.01
C ILE A 117 -24.54 13.20 -7.02
N GLN A 118 -24.16 14.49 -7.03
CA GLN A 118 -24.57 15.44 -6.01
C GLN A 118 -24.15 14.93 -4.61
N ASP A 119 -25.10 14.56 -3.76
CA ASP A 119 -24.85 14.04 -2.41
C ASP A 119 -25.13 12.54 -2.28
N GLU A 120 -25.54 11.87 -3.36
CA GLU A 120 -25.84 10.45 -3.35
C GLU A 120 -24.70 9.63 -3.97
N VAL A 121 -24.45 8.44 -3.40
CA VAL A 121 -23.51 7.47 -3.96
C VAL A 121 -24.31 6.43 -4.72
N VAL A 122 -24.12 6.42 -6.04
CA VAL A 122 -24.72 5.42 -6.93
C VAL A 122 -23.73 4.28 -7.11
N ILE A 123 -24.18 3.04 -6.86
CA ILE A 123 -23.36 1.83 -6.95
C ILE A 123 -24.02 0.86 -7.92
N ASN A 124 -23.23 0.27 -8.81
CA ASN A 124 -23.64 -0.82 -9.68
C ASN A 124 -22.56 -1.90 -9.72
N TYR A 125 -22.89 -3.05 -10.29
CA TYR A 125 -21.98 -4.16 -10.48
C TYR A 125 -21.93 -4.51 -11.96
N GLY A 126 -20.83 -5.12 -12.38
CA GLY A 126 -20.65 -5.47 -13.77
C GLY A 126 -19.45 -6.37 -14.00
N GLU A 127 -19.16 -6.59 -15.28
CA GLU A 127 -18.04 -7.41 -15.74
C GLU A 127 -17.43 -6.78 -16.99
N ILE A 128 -16.12 -6.90 -17.16
CA ILE A 128 -15.45 -6.44 -18.40
C ILE A 128 -15.81 -7.44 -19.51
N GLN A 129 -16.57 -6.99 -20.51
CA GLN A 129 -16.97 -7.82 -21.63
C GLN A 129 -15.98 -7.77 -22.79
N ASN A 130 -15.44 -6.58 -23.08
CA ASN A 130 -14.58 -6.38 -24.24
C ASN A 130 -13.43 -5.40 -23.93
N ILE A 131 -12.27 -5.66 -24.54
CA ILE A 131 -11.08 -4.80 -24.47
C ILE A 131 -10.62 -4.54 -25.90
N ASN A 132 -10.88 -3.34 -26.40
CA ASN A 132 -10.43 -2.94 -27.72
C ASN A 132 -9.07 -2.23 -27.64
N ARG A 133 -8.01 -2.95 -27.98
CA ARG A 133 -6.63 -2.42 -27.94
C ARG A 133 -6.37 -1.36 -29.02
N GLN A 134 -7.05 -1.41 -30.16
CA GLN A 134 -6.89 -0.44 -31.25
C GLN A 134 -7.48 0.91 -30.85
N ASN A 135 -8.70 0.90 -30.32
CA ASN A 135 -9.42 2.10 -29.88
C ASN A 135 -9.09 2.51 -28.44
N LYS A 136 -8.24 1.74 -27.75
CA LYS A 136 -7.87 1.91 -26.34
C LYS A 136 -9.07 2.06 -25.42
N SER A 137 -10.08 1.21 -25.60
CA SER A 137 -11.31 1.23 -24.81
C SER A 137 -11.60 -0.11 -24.14
N ILE A 138 -12.36 -0.04 -23.06
CA ILE A 138 -12.96 -1.20 -22.39
C ILE A 138 -14.48 -1.03 -22.35
N GLN A 139 -15.18 -2.14 -22.48
CA GLN A 139 -16.63 -2.21 -22.37
C GLN A 139 -17.00 -3.06 -21.17
N ILE A 140 -17.87 -2.53 -20.32
CA ILE A 140 -18.35 -3.17 -19.10
C ILE A 140 -19.86 -3.38 -19.24
N SER A 141 -20.34 -4.60 -19.05
CA SER A 141 -21.78 -4.84 -18.88
C SER A 141 -22.19 -4.62 -17.44
N LEU A 142 -23.33 -3.97 -17.26
CA LEU A 142 -23.92 -3.71 -15.95
C LEU A 142 -24.91 -4.82 -15.58
N GLU A 143 -24.92 -5.21 -14.31
CA GLU A 143 -25.92 -6.14 -13.76
C GLU A 143 -27.31 -5.48 -13.67
N ASN A 144 -27.36 -4.17 -13.35
CA ASN A 144 -28.62 -3.43 -13.26
C ASN A 144 -28.63 -2.21 -14.20
N SER A 145 -29.39 -2.30 -15.30
CA SER A 145 -29.48 -1.25 -16.32
C SER A 145 -30.34 -0.03 -15.92
N HIS A 146 -31.09 -0.13 -14.82
CA HIS A 146 -31.91 0.97 -14.30
C HIS A 146 -31.07 2.01 -13.54
N ILE A 147 -29.89 1.62 -13.07
CA ILE A 147 -28.99 2.52 -12.36
C ILE A 147 -28.25 3.38 -13.39
N LYS A 148 -28.45 4.70 -13.31
CA LYS A 148 -27.85 5.67 -14.22
C LYS A 148 -26.66 6.35 -13.59
N PHE A 149 -25.57 6.39 -14.34
CA PHE A 149 -24.39 7.17 -14.00
C PHE A 149 -24.41 8.52 -14.73
N ASN A 150 -23.73 9.51 -14.17
CA ASN A 150 -23.52 10.79 -14.81
C ASN A 150 -22.43 10.68 -15.88
N MET A 151 -22.79 11.07 -17.11
CA MET A 151 -21.94 11.07 -18.31
C MET A 151 -21.07 12.32 -18.45
N ASN A 152 -21.16 13.28 -17.52
CA ASN A 152 -20.34 14.48 -17.58
C ASN A 152 -18.85 14.09 -17.52
N GLN A 153 -18.06 14.56 -18.50
CA GLN A 153 -16.64 14.27 -18.60
C GLN A 153 -15.83 14.71 -17.37
N LEU A 154 -16.34 15.70 -16.61
CA LEU A 154 -15.76 16.19 -15.36
C LEU A 154 -16.00 15.25 -14.17
N THR A 155 -16.90 14.27 -14.31
CA THR A 155 -17.21 13.29 -13.27
C THR A 155 -16.57 11.95 -13.60
N HIS A 156 -15.95 11.33 -12.61
CA HIS A 156 -15.30 10.03 -12.76
C HIS A 156 -16.14 8.94 -12.10
N ILE A 157 -16.19 7.77 -12.75
CA ILE A 157 -16.61 6.53 -12.11
C ILE A 157 -15.37 5.88 -11.51
N PHE A 158 -15.52 5.37 -10.29
CA PHE A 158 -14.55 4.50 -9.66
C PHE A 158 -14.92 3.05 -9.91
N ILE A 159 -13.94 2.24 -10.28
CA ILE A 159 -14.10 0.84 -10.65
C ILE A 159 -13.14 0.03 -9.80
N ARG A 160 -13.66 -1.00 -9.15
CA ARG A 160 -12.90 -1.89 -8.28
C ARG A 160 -13.27 -3.34 -8.54
N ASP A 161 -12.30 -4.25 -8.46
CA ASP A 161 -12.58 -5.69 -8.50
C ASP A 161 -13.20 -6.19 -7.19
N ILE A 162 -13.84 -7.36 -7.25
CA ILE A 162 -14.50 -7.96 -6.09
C ILE A 162 -13.54 -8.28 -4.93
N ASP A 163 -12.28 -8.59 -5.25
CA ASP A 163 -11.22 -8.86 -4.25
C ASP A 163 -10.66 -7.58 -3.62
N ASN A 164 -11.21 -6.41 -3.98
CA ASN A 164 -10.75 -5.07 -3.61
C ASN A 164 -9.30 -4.78 -3.99
N SER A 165 -8.68 -5.63 -4.81
CA SER A 165 -7.26 -5.60 -5.05
C SER A 165 -6.79 -4.61 -6.09
N VAL A 166 -7.70 -4.12 -6.93
CA VAL A 166 -7.42 -3.14 -7.96
C VAL A 166 -8.52 -2.10 -7.98
N LEU A 167 -8.14 -0.84 -8.00
CA LEU A 167 -9.00 0.33 -8.08
C LEU A 167 -8.49 1.24 -9.20
N PHE A 168 -9.36 1.68 -10.08
CA PHE A 168 -9.07 2.75 -11.02
C PHE A 168 -10.28 3.66 -11.17
N LYS A 169 -10.08 4.82 -11.77
CA LYS A 169 -11.16 5.76 -12.07
C LYS A 169 -11.03 6.21 -13.51
N GLU A 170 -12.17 6.31 -14.18
CA GLU A 170 -12.23 6.78 -15.57
C GLU A 170 -13.52 7.56 -15.81
N SER A 171 -13.51 8.37 -16.87
CA SER A 171 -14.71 9.04 -17.36
C SER A 171 -15.43 8.13 -18.36
N ILE A 172 -16.76 8.09 -18.30
CA ILE A 172 -17.57 7.29 -19.22
C ILE A 172 -17.50 7.94 -20.60
N THR A 173 -17.17 7.18 -21.63
CA THR A 173 -17.16 7.67 -23.01
C THR A 173 -18.48 7.41 -23.72
N PHE A 174 -19.20 6.35 -23.33
CA PHE A 174 -20.46 5.94 -23.95
C PHE A 174 -21.30 5.07 -23.00
N ASP A 175 -22.64 5.18 -23.07
CA ASP A 175 -23.61 4.48 -22.21
C ASP A 175 -24.83 4.01 -23.04
N GLU A 176 -25.05 2.70 -23.11
CA GLU A 176 -26.22 2.06 -23.75
C GLU A 176 -27.19 1.46 -22.72
N GLY A 177 -27.15 1.96 -21.49
CA GLY A 177 -27.98 1.56 -20.35
C GLY A 177 -27.57 0.24 -19.70
N HIS A 178 -27.24 -0.78 -20.50
CA HIS A 178 -26.76 -2.08 -20.03
C HIS A 178 -25.26 -2.26 -20.20
N GLN A 179 -24.61 -1.33 -20.92
CA GLN A 179 -23.19 -1.35 -21.20
C GLN A 179 -22.61 0.06 -21.07
N LEU A 180 -21.44 0.15 -20.44
CA LEU A 180 -20.63 1.35 -20.36
C LEU A 180 -19.32 1.14 -21.11
N THR A 181 -18.87 2.18 -21.80
CA THR A 181 -17.54 2.21 -22.42
C THR A 181 -16.68 3.24 -21.73
N PHE A 182 -15.41 2.88 -21.51
CA PHE A 182 -14.38 3.73 -20.93
C PHE A 182 -13.12 3.67 -21.79
N ALA A 183 -12.24 4.66 -21.62
CA ALA A 183 -10.86 4.50 -22.05
C ALA A 183 -10.15 3.44 -21.19
N ILE A 184 -9.10 2.80 -21.74
CA ILE A 184 -8.20 1.96 -20.94
C ILE A 184 -7.55 2.86 -19.87
N PRO A 185 -7.60 2.47 -18.59
CA PRO A 185 -7.08 3.30 -17.51
C PRO A 185 -5.59 3.58 -17.67
N LYS A 186 -5.19 4.83 -17.46
CA LYS A 186 -3.76 5.19 -17.48
C LYS A 186 -2.99 4.59 -16.30
N ASN A 187 -3.68 4.47 -15.17
CA ASN A 187 -3.11 4.00 -13.92
C ASN A 187 -4.06 3.06 -13.20
N LEU A 188 -3.50 2.05 -12.53
CA LEU A 188 -4.20 1.23 -11.54
C LEU A 188 -3.67 1.55 -10.15
N ARG A 189 -4.55 1.62 -9.15
CA ARG A 189 -4.19 1.51 -7.74
C ARG A 189 -4.37 0.06 -7.33
N ILE A 190 -3.31 -0.59 -6.89
CA ILE A 190 -3.30 -2.02 -6.60
C ILE A 190 -3.03 -2.20 -5.12
N ILE A 191 -3.89 -2.92 -4.39
CA ILE A 191 -3.58 -3.37 -3.03
C ILE A 191 -2.35 -4.25 -3.11
N GLU A 192 -1.32 -3.86 -2.37
CA GLU A 192 -0.12 -4.66 -2.22
C GLU A 192 -0.44 -5.98 -1.49
N LYS A 193 -0.77 -7.04 -2.24
CA LYS A 193 -1.04 -8.39 -1.71
C LYS A 193 0.20 -9.12 -1.20
N ARG A 194 1.25 -8.41 -0.77
CA ARG A 194 2.42 -9.08 -0.19
C ARG A 194 1.99 -9.75 1.12
N SER A 195 2.30 -11.04 1.23
CA SER A 195 2.02 -11.83 2.44
C SER A 195 2.86 -11.39 3.65
N THR A 196 3.85 -10.51 3.44
CA THR A 196 4.81 -10.09 4.47
C THR A 196 4.91 -8.57 4.49
N SER A 197 4.82 -8.01 5.69
CA SER A 197 5.06 -6.59 5.93
C SER A 197 6.52 -6.24 5.60
N ARG A 198 6.74 -5.00 5.20
CA ARG A 198 8.08 -4.44 4.96
C ARG A 198 8.31 -3.26 5.88
N TYR A 199 9.51 -3.18 6.42
CA TYR A 199 10.05 -1.96 7.00
C TYR A 199 10.53 -1.08 5.85
N ILE A 200 10.06 0.17 5.81
CA ILE A 200 10.44 1.15 4.80
C ILE A 200 11.41 2.12 5.46
N PHE A 201 12.60 2.26 4.88
CA PHE A 201 13.61 3.17 5.35
C PHE A 201 13.52 4.47 4.56
N SER A 202 13.58 5.60 5.27
CA SER A 202 13.64 6.90 4.62
C SER A 202 15.03 7.14 4.03
N SER A 203 15.17 8.12 3.14
CA SER A 203 16.49 8.51 2.62
C SER A 203 17.44 9.03 3.71
N HIS A 204 16.92 9.38 4.89
CA HIS A 204 17.70 9.81 6.04
C HIS A 204 18.21 8.63 6.87
N ASP A 205 17.60 7.46 6.71
CA ASP A 205 18.04 6.23 7.35
C ASP A 205 19.12 5.60 6.45
N LEU A 206 20.38 5.95 6.72
CA LEU A 206 21.54 5.48 5.96
C LEU A 206 21.89 4.03 6.35
N LYS A 207 20.99 3.11 6.05
CA LYS A 207 21.22 1.67 6.23
C LYS A 207 22.00 1.12 5.05
N GLU A 208 23.27 0.81 5.29
CA GLU A 208 24.15 0.23 4.27
C GLU A 208 23.96 -1.28 4.12
N VAL A 209 24.04 -1.75 2.88
CA VAL A 209 24.06 -3.18 2.54
C VAL A 209 25.30 -3.44 1.69
N LYS A 210 26.10 -4.42 2.11
CA LYS A 210 27.31 -4.84 1.39
C LYS A 210 27.02 -6.12 0.62
N ILE A 211 27.13 -6.08 -0.70
CA ILE A 211 26.83 -7.21 -1.58
C ILE A 211 27.96 -7.51 -2.56
N SER A 212 28.04 -8.75 -3.06
CA SER A 212 28.88 -9.13 -4.19
C SER A 212 28.08 -9.97 -5.20
N LYS A 213 28.33 -9.79 -6.49
CA LYS A 213 27.65 -10.56 -7.55
C LYS A 213 28.29 -11.94 -7.70
N ILE A 214 27.48 -13.00 -7.83
CA ILE A 214 28.00 -14.39 -7.94
C ILE A 214 28.68 -14.65 -9.29
N SER A 215 28.29 -13.94 -10.35
CA SER A 215 28.83 -14.14 -11.70
C SER A 215 30.25 -13.62 -11.89
N ASP A 216 30.75 -12.77 -10.99
CA ASP A 216 32.07 -12.19 -11.12
C ASP A 216 33.09 -13.23 -10.63
N SER A 217 33.94 -13.70 -11.55
CA SER A 217 35.03 -14.65 -11.27
C SER A 217 35.95 -14.16 -10.13
N SER A 218 35.95 -12.86 -9.85
CA SER A 218 36.39 -12.26 -8.60
C SER A 218 35.20 -12.08 -7.64
N TYR A 219 34.95 -13.06 -6.78
CA TYR A 219 34.03 -13.00 -5.62
C TYR A 219 34.37 -11.86 -4.61
N HIS A 220 35.22 -10.91 -4.97
CA HIS A 220 35.89 -9.97 -4.09
C HIS A 220 35.46 -8.52 -4.23
N ARG A 221 34.70 -8.15 -5.27
CA ARG A 221 34.18 -6.78 -5.37
C ARG A 221 32.92 -6.66 -4.53
N VAL A 222 33.11 -6.37 -3.25
CA VAL A 222 32.04 -5.96 -2.34
C VAL A 222 31.67 -4.52 -2.67
N ILE A 223 30.38 -4.28 -2.85
CA ILE A 223 29.80 -2.98 -3.19
C ILE A 223 28.76 -2.64 -2.14
N ASP A 224 28.74 -1.37 -1.75
CA ASP A 224 27.86 -0.85 -0.72
C ASP A 224 26.69 -0.10 -1.38
N PHE A 225 25.47 -0.37 -0.90
CA PHE A 225 24.25 0.29 -1.36
C PHE A 225 23.37 0.69 -0.18
N GLN A 226 22.48 1.66 -0.38
CA GLN A 226 21.50 2.03 0.65
C GLN A 226 20.28 1.11 0.60
N LEU A 227 19.86 0.59 1.76
CA LEU A 227 18.65 -0.18 1.96
C LEU A 227 17.42 0.75 1.90
N SER A 228 16.45 0.43 1.05
CA SER A 228 15.19 1.17 0.90
C SER A 228 14.02 0.51 1.62
N ASP A 229 13.91 -0.82 1.55
CA ASP A 229 12.95 -1.59 2.34
C ASP A 229 13.47 -2.98 2.67
N LEU A 230 12.89 -3.60 3.71
CA LEU A 230 13.26 -4.95 4.18
C LEU A 230 12.04 -5.72 4.68
N SER A 231 11.93 -6.99 4.31
CA SER A 231 11.11 -8.00 5.00
C SER A 231 11.93 -9.27 5.24
N ASN A 232 11.28 -10.29 5.83
CA ASN A 232 11.89 -11.61 5.98
C ASN A 232 12.09 -12.37 4.65
N LEU A 233 11.49 -11.92 3.54
CA LEU A 233 11.56 -12.60 2.24
C LEU A 233 12.42 -11.85 1.21
N GLY A 234 12.82 -10.62 1.50
CA GLY A 234 13.60 -9.83 0.56
C GLY A 234 13.81 -8.40 1.03
N MET A 235 14.48 -7.64 0.20
CA MET A 235 14.80 -6.24 0.44
C MET A 235 14.77 -5.45 -0.86
N SER A 236 14.95 -4.15 -0.77
CA SER A 236 15.29 -3.34 -1.92
C SER A 236 16.41 -2.36 -1.63
N LEU A 237 17.18 -2.09 -2.66
CA LEU A 237 18.30 -1.17 -2.64
C LEU A 237 17.96 0.09 -3.44
N MET A 238 18.44 1.22 -2.98
CA MET A 238 18.51 2.45 -3.77
C MET A 238 19.84 2.48 -4.51
N VAL A 239 19.77 2.60 -5.83
CA VAL A 239 20.92 2.53 -6.74
C VAL A 239 20.96 3.79 -7.60
N LEU A 240 22.14 4.40 -7.72
CA LEU A 240 22.33 5.58 -8.54
C LEU A 240 22.37 5.23 -10.04
N PRO A 241 22.04 6.17 -10.95
CA PRO A 241 21.99 5.89 -12.37
C PRO A 241 23.30 5.38 -13.00
N ASP A 242 24.45 5.74 -12.44
CA ASP A 242 25.79 5.32 -12.86
C ASP A 242 26.17 3.92 -12.37
N GLU A 243 25.36 3.31 -11.50
CA GLU A 243 25.60 1.98 -10.94
C GLU A 243 24.56 0.95 -11.37
N ILE A 244 23.56 1.36 -12.16
CA ILE A 244 22.44 0.51 -12.54
C ILE A 244 22.83 -0.63 -13.48
N ASP A 245 23.90 -0.43 -14.26
CA ASP A 245 24.50 -1.42 -15.16
C ASP A 245 25.04 -2.65 -14.43
N LYS A 246 25.27 -2.55 -13.12
CA LYS A 246 25.67 -3.67 -12.25
C LYS A 246 24.53 -4.67 -12.03
N PHE A 247 23.27 -4.29 -12.31
CA PHE A 247 22.09 -5.07 -12.01
C PHE A 247 21.28 -5.43 -13.26
N ALA A 248 20.91 -6.70 -13.36
CA ALA A 248 19.89 -7.21 -14.27
C ALA A 248 18.91 -8.09 -13.51
N THR A 249 17.64 -8.12 -13.94
CA THR A 249 16.65 -9.05 -13.40
C THR A 249 17.14 -10.49 -13.58
N GLY A 250 17.09 -11.29 -12.51
CA GLY A 250 17.62 -12.65 -12.47
C GLY A 250 19.05 -12.77 -11.96
N ASP A 251 19.82 -11.68 -11.88
CA ASP A 251 21.15 -11.69 -11.25
C ASP A 251 21.06 -12.18 -9.82
N THR A 252 22.10 -12.88 -9.36
CA THR A 252 22.19 -13.36 -7.98
C THR A 252 23.39 -12.75 -7.26
N PHE A 253 23.14 -12.28 -6.04
CA PHE A 253 24.07 -11.60 -5.18
C PHE A 253 24.21 -12.34 -3.84
N LEU A 254 25.39 -12.19 -3.24
CA LEU A 254 25.68 -12.56 -1.86
C LEU A 254 25.66 -11.30 -1.00
N ILE A 255 24.86 -11.30 0.05
CA ILE A 255 24.73 -10.22 1.02
C ILE A 255 25.64 -10.55 2.19
N HIS A 256 26.70 -9.78 2.36
CA HIS A 256 27.71 -9.96 3.41
C HIS A 256 27.32 -9.23 4.69
N LYS A 257 26.70 -8.05 4.54
CA LYS A 257 26.31 -7.20 5.66
C LYS A 257 25.05 -6.41 5.31
N MET A 258 24.19 -6.21 6.30
CA MET A 258 23.00 -5.36 6.22
C MET A 258 22.86 -4.59 7.52
N ALA A 259 23.02 -3.27 7.47
CA ALA A 259 23.12 -2.42 8.66
C ALA A 259 24.20 -2.97 9.63
N CYS A 260 23.88 -3.18 10.90
CA CYS A 260 24.79 -3.78 11.89
C CYS A 260 24.96 -5.31 11.77
N GLU A 261 24.19 -6.00 10.94
CA GLU A 261 24.18 -7.47 10.85
C GLU A 261 25.18 -7.96 9.80
N THR A 262 26.07 -8.88 10.20
CA THR A 262 27.02 -9.55 9.30
C THR A 262 26.60 -11.01 9.10
N PHE A 263 26.63 -11.49 7.86
CA PHE A 263 26.19 -12.82 7.48
C PHE A 263 27.38 -13.75 7.23
N THR A 264 27.46 -14.83 8.01
CA THR A 264 28.46 -15.89 7.83
C THR A 264 27.75 -17.25 7.95
N PRO A 265 27.49 -17.97 6.82
CA PRO A 265 27.83 -17.60 5.44
C PRO A 265 27.00 -16.40 4.92
N PRO A 266 27.44 -15.74 3.81
CA PRO A 266 26.67 -14.67 3.18
C PRO A 266 25.26 -15.12 2.73
N LEU A 267 24.28 -14.23 2.88
CA LEU A 267 22.89 -14.51 2.49
C LEU A 267 22.71 -14.36 0.97
N GLN A 268 22.21 -15.38 0.30
CA GLN A 268 21.97 -15.33 -1.15
C GLN A 268 20.64 -14.65 -1.48
N ALA A 269 20.63 -13.82 -2.52
CA ALA A 269 19.43 -13.15 -3.02
C ALA A 269 19.46 -12.94 -4.53
N SER A 270 18.29 -12.93 -5.18
CA SER A 270 18.17 -12.69 -6.62
C SER A 270 17.37 -11.44 -6.94
N VAL A 271 17.77 -10.70 -7.97
CA VAL A 271 17.08 -9.49 -8.44
C VAL A 271 15.74 -9.88 -9.07
N ILE A 272 14.64 -9.39 -8.50
CA ILE A 272 13.27 -9.67 -8.97
C ILE A 272 12.68 -8.51 -9.77
N TYR A 273 13.08 -7.27 -9.51
CA TYR A 273 12.65 -6.12 -10.28
C TYR A 273 13.65 -4.97 -10.18
N ILE A 274 13.61 -4.11 -11.19
CA ILE A 274 14.31 -2.83 -11.22
C ILE A 274 13.28 -1.78 -11.63
N ALA A 275 13.05 -0.78 -10.78
CA ALA A 275 12.09 0.28 -11.02
C ALA A 275 12.78 1.65 -10.96
N LYS A 276 12.38 2.58 -11.83
CA LYS A 276 12.80 3.98 -11.72
C LYS A 276 12.19 4.57 -10.44
N SER A 277 12.99 5.33 -9.72
CA SER A 277 12.58 6.02 -8.49
C SER A 277 13.17 7.43 -8.46
N GLU A 278 12.62 8.28 -7.62
CA GLU A 278 13.18 9.59 -7.32
C GLU A 278 13.28 9.72 -5.80
N TYR A 279 14.34 10.34 -5.32
CA TYR A 279 14.47 10.68 -3.90
C TYR A 279 14.76 12.17 -3.75
N LYS A 280 14.30 12.72 -2.63
CA LYS A 280 14.42 14.15 -2.33
C LYS A 280 15.53 14.36 -1.32
N LYS A 281 16.57 15.12 -1.67
CA LYS A 281 17.64 15.54 -0.76
C LYS A 281 17.79 17.05 -0.82
N LYS A 282 17.76 17.74 0.32
CA LYS A 282 17.89 19.21 0.44
C LYS A 282 17.04 19.97 -0.60
N LYS A 283 15.75 19.63 -0.72
CA LYS A 283 14.75 20.19 -1.66
C LYS A 283 14.96 19.88 -3.16
N ARG A 284 15.97 19.11 -3.55
CA ARG A 284 16.18 18.67 -4.94
C ARG A 284 15.77 17.21 -5.12
N TYR A 285 15.22 16.90 -6.29
CA TYR A 285 14.89 15.54 -6.70
C TYR A 285 16.06 14.95 -7.46
N PHE A 286 16.48 13.76 -7.06
CA PHE A 286 17.54 13.00 -7.70
C PHE A 286 16.94 11.74 -8.31
N ARG A 287 17.36 11.43 -9.55
CA ARG A 287 16.98 10.19 -10.21
C ARG A 287 17.73 9.03 -9.56
N ALA A 288 17.00 7.97 -9.26
CA ALA A 288 17.55 6.73 -8.74
C ALA A 288 16.80 5.53 -9.31
N PHE A 289 17.26 4.36 -8.94
CA PHE A 289 16.60 3.10 -9.23
C PHE A 289 16.35 2.36 -7.91
N LYS A 290 15.18 1.75 -7.80
CA LYS A 290 14.83 0.83 -6.73
C LYS A 290 15.03 -0.59 -7.26
N VAL A 291 16.01 -1.29 -6.73
CA VAL A 291 16.34 -2.68 -7.11
C VAL A 291 15.80 -3.61 -6.03
N GLY A 292 14.83 -4.44 -6.38
CA GLY A 292 14.26 -5.42 -5.46
C GLY A 292 15.00 -6.75 -5.51
N LEU A 293 15.41 -7.25 -4.34
CA LEU A 293 16.04 -8.55 -4.18
C LEU A 293 15.15 -9.47 -3.36
N LYS A 294 15.03 -10.73 -3.79
CA LYS A 294 14.36 -11.81 -3.05
C LYS A 294 15.41 -12.72 -2.44
N PHE A 295 15.32 -12.98 -1.15
CA PHE A 295 16.22 -13.90 -0.47
C PHE A 295 15.94 -15.35 -0.91
N THR A 296 17.00 -16.15 -1.00
CA THR A 296 16.87 -17.60 -1.21
C THR A 296 16.27 -18.26 0.02
N ASP A 297 16.73 -17.86 1.21
CA ASP A 297 16.26 -18.33 2.50
C ASP A 297 15.46 -17.24 3.24
N VAL A 298 14.47 -17.67 4.02
CA VAL A 298 13.68 -16.75 4.85
C VAL A 298 14.53 -16.23 6.00
N LEU A 299 14.64 -14.91 6.11
CA LEU A 299 15.39 -14.26 7.18
C LEU A 299 14.61 -14.35 8.51
N ASP A 300 15.31 -14.64 9.61
CA ASP A 300 14.70 -14.61 10.95
C ASP A 300 14.19 -13.18 11.24
N ASN A 301 12.93 -13.06 11.68
CA ASN A 301 12.32 -11.79 12.07
C ASN A 301 13.14 -11.04 13.16
N ARG A 302 13.93 -11.74 13.97
CA ARG A 302 14.87 -11.12 14.92
C ARG A 302 15.93 -10.28 14.21
N ILE A 303 16.45 -10.76 13.08
CA ILE A 303 17.44 -10.04 12.28
C ILE A 303 16.76 -8.82 11.64
N VAL A 304 15.58 -9.01 11.05
CA VAL A 304 14.80 -7.92 10.45
C VAL A 304 14.55 -6.79 11.47
N ASN A 305 14.14 -7.16 12.69
CA ASN A 305 13.89 -6.19 13.76
C ASN A 305 15.16 -5.49 14.22
N ARG A 306 16.32 -6.17 14.29
CA ARG A 306 17.60 -5.53 14.64
C ARG A 306 18.05 -4.54 13.58
N VAL A 307 17.94 -4.90 12.29
CA VAL A 307 18.22 -3.97 11.18
C VAL A 307 17.33 -2.73 11.25
N ASN A 308 16.05 -2.91 11.60
CA ASN A 308 15.10 -1.80 11.73
C ASN A 308 15.35 -0.90 12.96
N LEU A 309 15.78 -1.47 14.08
CA LEU A 309 16.03 -0.74 15.33
C LEU A 309 17.43 -0.12 15.41
N ASP A 310 18.31 -0.48 14.49
CA ASP A 310 19.62 0.10 14.42
C ASP A 310 19.43 1.60 14.10
N ASP A 311 19.65 2.48 15.07
CA ASP A 311 19.67 3.93 14.86
C ASP A 311 21.13 4.32 14.67
N THR A 312 21.69 4.00 13.50
CA THR A 312 22.95 4.62 13.07
C THR A 312 22.64 6.02 12.56
N THR A 313 22.10 6.86 13.45
CA THR A 313 22.20 8.30 13.27
C THR A 313 23.68 8.60 13.50
N GLN A 314 24.46 8.65 12.42
CA GLN A 314 25.61 9.54 12.43
C GLN A 314 25.01 10.92 12.73
N LYS A 315 25.21 11.37 13.97
CA LYS A 315 25.10 12.79 14.27
C LYS A 315 26.15 13.44 13.39
N ASP A 316 25.71 13.98 12.27
CA ASP A 316 26.45 15.03 11.60
C ASP A 316 26.46 16.20 12.61
N ASP A 317 27.41 16.16 13.54
CA ASP A 317 27.88 17.31 14.32
C ASP A 317 28.68 18.22 13.35
N ASP A 318 28.09 18.54 12.19
CA ASP A 318 28.63 19.53 11.27
C ASP A 318 28.18 20.89 11.80
N ASP A 319 29.07 21.43 12.63
CA ASP A 319 29.20 22.81 13.05
C ASP A 319 28.80 23.79 11.92
N ASP A 320 27.71 24.52 12.14
CA ASP A 320 27.49 25.83 11.53
C ASP A 320 28.50 26.80 12.18
N ASP A 321 29.78 26.70 11.79
CA ASP A 321 30.75 27.78 11.97
C ASP A 321 30.37 28.91 11.01
N ASP A 322 29.45 29.76 11.47
CA ASP A 322 29.22 31.09 10.93
C ASP A 322 30.55 31.87 10.98
N GLU A 323 31.25 31.90 9.85
CA GLU A 323 32.28 32.89 9.57
C GLU A 323 31.68 34.29 9.76
N LYS A 324 31.99 34.89 10.91
CA LYS A 324 31.84 36.31 11.18
C LYS A 324 32.56 37.09 10.10
N ILE A 325 31.79 37.65 9.16
CA ILE A 325 32.22 38.79 8.36
C ILE A 325 32.47 39.93 9.34
N SER A 326 33.75 40.25 9.58
CA SER A 326 34.17 41.48 10.23
C SER A 326 34.38 42.56 9.16
N ALA A 327 34.07 43.80 9.58
CA ALA A 327 33.83 44.99 8.78
C ALA A 327 34.99 45.48 7.91
#